data_AF-A0A9E2BF69-F1
#
_entry.id   AF-A0A9E2BF69-F1
#
_cell.length_a   1.000
_cell.length_b   1.000
_cell.length_c   1.000
_cell.angle_alpha   90.00
_cell.angle_beta   90.00
_cell.angle_gamma   90.00
#
_symmetry.space_group_name_H-M   'P 1'
#
loop_
_entity.id
_entity.type
_entity.pdbx_description
1 polymer ?
#
loop_
_entity_poly.entity_id
_entity_poly.type
_entity_poly.pdbx_seq_one_letter_code
_entity_poly.pdbx_strand_id
1 'polypeptide(L)'
;MGAHFLFQCKTCKYKAEVSGGVDFGSYVKVQTRVCSNCRKIVDVITGISTTKSIIVDVITGISKTKSIEKNSYLKEMEDLVNKCPYCKQDCTTPWIKPFPCPKCNSNMINKGITCKWD
;
A
#
# COMPACT_ATOMS: atom_id res chain seq x y z
N MET A 1 6.56 9.51 6.60
CA MET A 1 6.67 10.12 5.26
C MET A 1 6.95 8.99 4.29
N GLY A 2 6.07 8.80 3.32
CA GLY A 2 6.24 7.77 2.30
C GLY A 2 7.14 8.26 1.17
N ALA A 3 7.60 7.35 0.33
CA ALA A 3 8.34 7.70 -0.89
C ALA A 3 8.10 6.69 -2.00
N HIS A 4 8.07 7.17 -3.24
CA HIS A 4 8.10 6.31 -4.41
C HIS A 4 9.50 6.28 -5.02
N PHE A 5 9.84 5.11 -5.56
CA PHE A 5 11.09 4.85 -6.27
C PHE A 5 10.79 4.37 -7.68
N LEU A 6 11.64 4.75 -8.63
CA LEU A 6 11.60 4.19 -9.97
C LEU A 6 12.35 2.86 -9.99
N PHE A 7 11.66 1.77 -10.25
CA PHE A 7 12.28 0.50 -10.59
C PHE A 7 12.25 0.28 -12.10
N GLN A 8 13.37 -0.17 -12.67
CA GLN A 8 13.47 -0.44 -14.10
C GLN A 8 14.14 -1.79 -14.38
N CYS A 9 13.50 -2.60 -15.22
CA CYS A 9 14.07 -3.85 -15.71
C CYS A 9 15.23 -3.58 -16.67
N LYS A 10 16.36 -4.27 -16.48
CA LYS A 10 17.52 -4.16 -17.38
C LYS A 10 17.21 -4.72 -18.77
N THR A 11 16.43 -5.79 -18.83
CA THR A 11 16.15 -6.58 -20.04
C THR A 11 15.04 -5.95 -20.88
N CYS A 12 13.80 -5.97 -20.40
CA CYS A 12 12.63 -5.52 -21.18
C CYS A 12 12.30 -4.03 -21.02
N LYS A 13 13.09 -3.28 -20.23
CA LYS A 13 12.93 -1.85 -19.95
C LYS A 13 11.61 -1.45 -19.27
N TYR A 14 10.79 -2.40 -18.84
CA TYR A 14 9.61 -2.13 -18.02
C TYR A 14 9.98 -1.29 -16.80
N LYS A 15 9.15 -0.30 -16.50
CA LYS A 15 9.30 0.64 -15.39
C LYS A 15 8.12 0.51 -14.44
N ALA A 16 8.38 0.68 -13.15
CA ALA A 16 7.36 0.78 -12.11
C ALA A 16 7.78 1.84 -11.10
N GLU A 17 6.88 2.78 -10.83
CA GLU A 17 7.04 3.77 -9.76
C GLU A 17 6.20 3.35 -8.58
N VAL A 18 6.86 2.89 -7.52
CA VAL A 18 6.24 2.23 -6.37
C VAL A 18 7.10 2.43 -5.14
N SER A 19 6.52 2.16 -3.98
CA SER A 19 7.19 2.25 -2.68
C SER A 19 8.39 1.28 -2.54
N GLY A 20 8.40 0.19 -3.30
CA GLY A 20 9.47 -0.81 -3.30
C GLY A 20 9.46 -1.75 -2.09
N GLY A 21 8.36 -1.78 -1.33
CA GLY A 21 8.24 -2.50 -0.08
C GLY A 21 6.96 -2.15 0.68
N VAL A 22 6.99 -2.29 2.00
CA VAL A 22 5.91 -1.79 2.87
C VAL A 22 6.12 -0.29 3.11
N ASP A 23 5.06 0.50 3.02
CA ASP A 23 5.05 1.93 3.33
C ASP A 23 3.80 2.31 4.13
N PHE A 24 3.88 3.41 4.86
CA PHE A 24 2.84 3.88 5.78
C PHE A 24 2.54 5.36 5.55
N GLY A 25 1.30 5.63 5.14
CA GLY A 25 0.68 6.95 5.27
C GLY A 25 0.05 7.14 6.65
N SER A 26 -0.61 8.28 6.85
CA SER A 26 -1.25 8.65 8.12
C SER A 26 -2.32 7.65 8.58
N TYR A 27 -3.05 7.05 7.62
CA TYR A 27 -4.16 6.13 7.90
C TYR A 27 -4.02 4.79 7.19
N VAL A 28 -3.12 4.67 6.22
CA VAL A 28 -3.10 3.54 5.30
C VAL A 28 -1.71 2.93 5.26
N LYS A 29 -1.66 1.61 5.42
CA LYS A 29 -0.48 0.80 5.14
C LYS A 29 -0.58 0.27 3.72
N VAL A 30 0.43 0.55 2.91
CA VAL A 30 0.55 -0.02 1.56
C VAL A 30 1.71 -1.02 1.50
N GLN A 31 1.65 -1.92 0.53
CA GLN A 31 2.75 -2.80 0.19
C GLN A 31 2.86 -2.91 -1.33
N THR A 32 4.08 -2.80 -1.83
CA THR A 32 4.39 -3.08 -3.23
C THR A 32 4.23 -4.57 -3.54
N ARG A 33 3.39 -4.86 -4.54
CA ARG A 33 2.97 -6.20 -4.94
C ARG A 33 2.97 -6.33 -6.47
N VAL A 34 3.01 -7.57 -6.97
CA VAL A 34 2.81 -7.89 -8.38
C VAL A 34 1.39 -8.37 -8.57
N CYS A 35 0.65 -7.76 -9.50
CA CYS A 35 -0.65 -8.26 -9.95
C CYS A 35 -0.45 -9.30 -11.07
N SER A 36 -0.96 -10.52 -10.89
CA SER A 36 -0.86 -11.58 -11.90
C SER A 36 -1.68 -11.27 -13.15
N ASN A 37 -2.87 -10.68 -13.00
CA ASN A 37 -3.74 -10.33 -14.13
C ASN A 37 -3.17 -9.18 -14.96
N CYS A 38 -2.79 -8.07 -14.32
CA CYS A 38 -2.26 -6.90 -15.03
C CYS A 38 -0.80 -7.09 -15.46
N ARG A 39 -0.07 -8.02 -14.85
CA ARG A 39 1.38 -8.17 -14.96
C ARG A 39 2.09 -6.84 -14.70
N LYS A 40 1.71 -6.14 -13.62
CA LYS A 40 2.25 -4.86 -13.18
C LYS A 40 2.71 -4.93 -11.73
N ILE A 41 3.73 -4.16 -11.39
CA ILE A 41 4.11 -3.90 -10.00
C ILE A 41 3.33 -2.67 -9.53
N VAL A 42 2.67 -2.78 -8.39
CA VAL A 42 1.68 -1.82 -7.90
C VAL A 42 1.74 -1.74 -6.39
N ASP A 43 1.44 -0.58 -5.81
CA ASP A 43 1.21 -0.47 -4.37
C ASP A 43 -0.25 -0.82 -4.05
N VAL A 44 -0.43 -1.69 -3.06
CA VAL A 44 -1.74 -2.20 -2.63
C VAL A 44 -1.93 -1.87 -1.17
N ILE A 45 -3.14 -1.43 -0.82
CA ILE A 45 -3.55 -1.22 0.56
C ILE A 45 -3.57 -2.57 1.27
N THR A 46 -2.79 -2.72 2.33
CA THR A 46 -2.72 -3.95 3.15
C THR A 46 -3.23 -3.75 4.57
N GLY A 47 -3.52 -2.51 4.96
CA GLY A 47 -4.12 -2.21 6.25
C GLY A 47 -4.57 -0.76 6.34
N ILE A 48 -5.55 -0.53 7.21
CA ILE A 48 -6.10 0.79 7.50
C ILE A 48 -6.07 0.96 9.02
N SER A 49 -5.42 2.02 9.47
CA SER A 49 -5.38 2.40 10.88
C SER A 49 -6.57 3.29 11.16
N THR A 50 -7.54 2.78 11.91
CA THR A 50 -8.62 3.59 12.46
C THR A 50 -8.25 3.94 13.90
N THR A 51 -8.17 5.23 14.22
CA THR A 51 -7.97 5.68 15.59
C THR A 51 -9.18 5.29 16.41
N LYS A 52 -9.02 4.38 17.38
CA LYS A 52 -10.01 4.18 18.44
C LYS A 52 -9.85 5.34 19.42
N SER A 53 -10.84 6.23 19.50
CA SER A 53 -10.85 7.23 20.57
C SER A 53 -11.23 6.56 21.88
N ILE A 54 -10.32 6.65 22.85
CA ILE A 54 -10.62 6.35 24.25
C ILE A 54 -11.27 7.60 24.82
N ILE A 55 -12.55 7.50 25.13
CA ILE A 55 -13.24 8.52 25.90
C ILE A 55 -13.15 8.07 27.36
N VAL A 56 -12.46 8.85 28.18
CA VAL A 56 -12.46 8.66 29.62
C VAL A 56 -13.68 9.41 30.17
N ASP A 57 -14.60 8.66 30.75
CA ASP A 57 -15.73 9.21 31.48
C ASP A 57 -15.20 9.80 32.78
N VAL A 58 -14.99 11.13 32.83
CA VAL A 58 -14.28 11.81 33.93
C VAL A 58 -15.01 11.67 35.27
N ILE A 59 -16.33 11.46 35.23
CA ILE A 59 -17.16 11.33 36.43
C ILE A 59 -17.03 9.93 37.01
N THR A 60 -17.05 8.89 36.16
CA THR A 60 -17.05 7.49 36.60
C THR A 60 -15.68 6.83 36.56
N GLY A 61 -14.67 7.47 35.97
CA GLY A 61 -13.33 6.91 35.74
C GLY A 61 -13.29 5.78 34.70
N ILE A 62 -14.41 5.51 34.02
CA ILE A 62 -14.53 4.39 33.09
C ILE A 62 -13.94 4.77 31.74
N SER A 63 -13.03 3.94 31.23
CA SER A 63 -12.54 4.03 29.85
C SER A 63 -13.56 3.39 28.90
N LYS A 64 -14.20 4.20 28.06
CA LYS A 64 -15.07 3.71 26.98
C LYS A 64 -14.35 3.92 25.65
N THR A 65 -14.19 2.86 24.87
CA THR A 65 -13.74 2.99 23.48
C THR A 65 -14.92 3.36 22.62
N LYS A 66 -14.91 4.55 22.01
CA LYS A 66 -15.89 4.90 20.98
C LYS A 66 -15.19 4.83 19.63
N SER A 67 -15.66 3.95 18.76
CA SER A 67 -15.35 4.04 17.34
C SER A 67 -15.93 5.35 16.84
N ILE A 68 -15.08 6.30 16.46
CA ILE A 68 -15.53 7.46 15.67
C ILE A 68 -16.20 6.87 14.42
N GLU A 69 -17.37 7.38 14.04
CA GLU A 69 -17.98 7.03 12.77
C GLU A 69 -16.92 7.15 11.67
N LYS A 70 -16.58 6.03 11.02
CA LYS A 70 -15.66 6.06 9.90
C LYS A 70 -16.25 7.02 8.89
N ASN A 71 -15.53 8.09 8.56
CA ASN A 71 -15.95 8.94 7.47
C ASN A 71 -16.05 8.10 6.18
N SER A 72 -16.88 8.54 5.25
CA SER A 72 -17.13 7.82 3.99
C SER A 72 -15.83 7.43 3.26
N TYR A 73 -14.80 8.28 3.34
CA TYR A 73 -13.48 8.03 2.76
C TYR A 73 -12.80 6.75 3.27
N LEU A 74 -12.81 6.51 4.59
CA LEU A 74 -12.20 5.30 5.15
C LEU A 74 -12.97 4.03 4.76
N LYS A 75 -14.29 4.14 4.57
CA LYS A 75 -15.12 3.01 4.12
C LYS A 75 -14.78 2.58 2.69
N GLU A 76 -14.58 3.54 1.79
CA GLU A 76 -14.17 3.26 0.41
C GLU A 76 -12.80 2.58 0.34
N MET A 77 -11.87 2.96 1.22
CA MET A 77 -10.54 2.34 1.29
C MET A 77 -10.59 0.89 1.78
N GLU A 78 -11.54 0.54 2.67
CA GLU A 78 -11.72 -0.83 3.18
C GLU A 78 -12.07 -1.80 2.06
N ASP A 79 -12.94 -1.38 1.14
CA ASP A 79 -13.31 -2.18 -0.02
C ASP A 79 -12.15 -2.37 -1.01
N LEU A 80 -11.06 -1.61 -0.89
CA LEU A 80 -9.87 -1.69 -1.73
C LEU A 80 -8.70 -2.45 -1.09
N VAL A 81 -8.84 -2.87 0.18
CA VAL A 81 -7.80 -3.66 0.87
C VAL A 81 -7.51 -4.94 0.10
N ASN A 82 -6.22 -5.22 -0.10
CA ASN A 82 -5.65 -6.33 -0.86
C ASN A 82 -5.99 -6.38 -2.36
N LYS A 83 -6.73 -5.39 -2.89
CA LYS A 83 -7.11 -5.37 -4.31
C LYS A 83 -6.10 -4.62 -5.16
N CYS A 84 -5.86 -5.14 -6.37
CA CYS A 84 -5.08 -4.42 -7.38
C CYS A 84 -5.78 -3.10 -7.75
N PRO A 85 -5.07 -1.95 -7.77
CA PRO A 85 -5.68 -0.66 -8.07
C PRO A 85 -6.21 -0.56 -9.51
N TYR A 86 -5.73 -1.42 -10.42
CA TYR A 86 -6.13 -1.42 -11.83
C TYR A 86 -7.29 -2.37 -12.11
N CYS A 87 -7.16 -3.67 -11.80
CA CYS A 87 -8.20 -4.65 -12.11
C CYS A 87 -9.21 -4.88 -10.97
N LYS A 88 -8.98 -4.28 -9.80
CA LYS A 88 -9.84 -4.38 -8.61
C LYS A 88 -10.06 -5.81 -8.08
N GLN A 89 -9.18 -6.74 -8.45
CA GLN A 89 -9.22 -8.13 -7.98
C GLN A 89 -8.15 -8.37 -6.91
N ASP A 90 -8.39 -9.34 -6.04
CA ASP A 90 -7.37 -9.88 -5.12
C ASP A 90 -6.51 -10.92 -5.85
N CYS A 91 -5.61 -10.42 -6.70
CA CYS A 91 -4.71 -11.24 -7.52
C CYS A 91 -3.26 -10.74 -7.41
N THR A 92 -2.91 -10.21 -6.25
CA THR A 92 -1.60 -9.60 -6.02
C THR A 92 -0.75 -10.41 -5.05
N THR A 93 0.54 -10.52 -5.30
CA THR A 93 1.51 -11.18 -4.41
C THR A 93 2.63 -10.22 -4.01
N PRO A 94 3.24 -10.37 -2.81
CA PRO A 94 4.33 -9.50 -2.39
C PRO A 94 5.45 -9.41 -3.43
N TRP A 95 5.89 -8.19 -3.75
CA TRP A 95 7.03 -8.00 -4.63
C TRP A 95 8.30 -7.82 -3.82
N ILE A 96 9.02 -8.91 -3.60
CA ILE A 96 10.19 -8.98 -2.74
C ILE A 96 11.48 -9.22 -3.53
N LYS A 97 12.64 -9.05 -2.87
CA LYS A 97 13.95 -9.35 -3.46
C LYS A 97 13.96 -10.78 -4.03
N PRO A 98 14.53 -11.01 -5.24
CA PRO A 98 15.43 -10.12 -5.98
C PRO A 98 14.75 -9.08 -6.90
N PHE A 99 13.47 -8.74 -6.65
CA PHE A 99 12.68 -7.79 -7.42
C PHE A 99 12.46 -8.25 -8.87
N PRO A 100 11.78 -9.40 -9.07
CA PRO A 100 11.58 -9.97 -10.40
C PRO A 100 10.65 -9.12 -11.26
N CYS A 101 10.99 -8.93 -12.53
CA CYS A 101 10.15 -8.21 -13.47
C CYS A 101 8.91 -9.06 -13.85
N PRO A 102 7.67 -8.53 -13.75
CA PRO A 102 6.46 -9.29 -14.10
C PRO A 102 6.28 -9.53 -15.61
N LYS A 103 7.15 -8.95 -16.45
CA LYS A 103 7.09 -9.07 -17.91
C LYS A 103 8.05 -10.11 -18.47
N CYS A 104 9.23 -10.28 -17.88
CA CYS A 104 10.28 -11.15 -18.41
C CYS A 104 11.07 -11.90 -17.32
N ASN A 105 10.66 -11.80 -16.06
CA ASN A 105 11.27 -12.46 -14.89
C ASN A 105 12.73 -12.06 -14.56
N SER A 106 13.38 -11.20 -15.34
CA SER A 106 14.69 -10.64 -14.99
C SER A 106 14.59 -9.65 -13.84
N ASN A 107 15.69 -9.43 -13.10
CA ASN A 107 15.70 -8.51 -11.96
C ASN A 107 15.52 -7.04 -12.39
N MET A 108 14.79 -6.28 -11.58
CA MET A 108 14.64 -4.83 -11.70
C MET A 108 15.62 -4.10 -10.78
N ILE A 109 16.13 -2.96 -11.24
CA ILE A 109 17.01 -2.08 -10.44
C ILE A 109 16.19 -0.91 -9.93
N ASN A 110 16.40 -0.53 -8.68
CA ASN A 110 15.99 0.78 -8.18
C ASN A 110 16.88 1.87 -8.82
N LYS A 111 16.26 2.83 -9.50
CA LYS A 111 16.89 3.97 -10.18
C LYS A 111 16.91 5.24 -9.33
N GLY A 112 16.34 5.20 -8.12
CA GLY A 112 16.28 6.31 -7.20
C GLY A 112 14.84 6.72 -6.86
N ILE A 113 14.75 7.70 -5.96
CA ILE A 113 13.49 8.28 -5.51
C ILE A 113 12.90 9.13 -6.65
N THR A 114 11.60 8.99 -6.89
CA THR A 114 10.85 9.86 -7.83
C THR A 114 9.96 10.85 -7.10
N CYS A 115 9.44 10.49 -5.93
CA CYS A 115 8.56 11.34 -5.13
C CYS A 115 8.79 11.07 -3.64
N LYS A 116 8.75 12.14 -2.85
CA LYS A 116 8.64 12.09 -1.38
C LYS A 116 7.31 12.74 -1.02
N TRP A 117 6.57 12.10 -0.13
CA TRP A 117 5.31 12.62 0.38
C TRP A 117 5.56 13.28 1.74
N ASP A 118 5.41 14.60 1.80
CA ASP A 118 5.47 15.44 3.01
C ASP A 118 4.08 15.87 3.50
#